data_AF-A0A8T6C3I2-F1
#
_entry.id   AF-A0A8T6C3I2-F1
#
_cell.length_a   1.000
_cell.length_b   1.000
_cell.length_c   1.000
_cell.angle_alpha   90.00
_cell.angle_beta   90.00
_cell.angle_gamma   90.00
#
_symmetry.space_group_name_H-M   'P 1'
#
loop_
_entity.id
_entity.type
_entity.pdbx_description
1 polymer ?
#
loop_
_entity_poly.entity_id
_entity_poly.type
_entity_poly.pdbx_seq_one_letter_code
_entity_poly.pdbx_strand_id
1 'polypeptide(L)' 'MSDDSALAEANEIDDEVKFATDAAPYIERIPGFVRGVALKSMIAKAKEKGVTLIDGAFMDENNPMK' A
#
# COMPACT_ATOMS: atom_id res chain seq x y z
N MET A 1 -13.99 -13.75 -5.98
CA MET A 1 -14.11 -12.38 -5.47
C MET A 1 -12.68 -11.92 -5.26
N SER A 2 -11.96 -11.66 -6.37
CA SER A 2 -11.93 -10.44 -7.21
C SER A 2 -10.85 -9.50 -6.67
N ASP A 3 -9.75 -9.44 -7.40
CA ASP A 3 -8.48 -8.76 -7.09
C ASP A 3 -8.66 -7.28 -6.71
N ASP A 4 -9.80 -6.67 -7.08
CA ASP A 4 -10.26 -5.34 -6.64
C ASP A 4 -10.40 -5.16 -5.11
N SER A 5 -10.59 -6.21 -4.31
CA SER A 5 -10.84 -6.08 -2.87
C SER A 5 -9.63 -5.49 -2.13
N ALA A 6 -8.43 -5.95 -2.47
CA ALA A 6 -7.22 -5.63 -1.69
C ALA A 6 -6.77 -4.17 -1.87
N LEU A 7 -6.82 -3.67 -3.11
CA LEU A 7 -6.46 -2.28 -3.42
C LEU A 7 -7.53 -1.30 -2.91
N ALA A 8 -8.82 -1.67 -3.03
CA ALA A 8 -9.90 -0.87 -2.47
C ALA A 8 -9.77 -0.75 -0.95
N GLU A 9 -9.59 -1.87 -0.24
CA GLU A 9 -9.33 -1.90 1.20
C GLU A 9 -8.11 -1.07 1.58
N ALA A 10 -7.02 -1.13 0.80
CA ALA A 10 -5.82 -0.34 1.04
C ALA A 10 -6.09 1.17 0.93
N ASN A 11 -6.90 1.57 -0.04
CA ASN A 11 -7.32 2.95 -0.26
C ASN A 11 -8.34 3.48 0.76
N GLU A 12 -8.92 2.61 1.59
CA GLU A 12 -9.79 2.97 2.70
C GLU A 12 -9.02 3.20 4.02
N ILE A 13 -7.73 2.86 4.08
CA ILE A 13 -6.93 2.96 5.33
C ILE A 13 -6.66 4.42 5.73
N ASP A 14 -6.46 5.30 4.74
CA ASP A 14 -6.14 6.71 4.96
C ASP A 14 -6.84 7.60 3.93
N ASP A 15 -7.33 8.75 4.35
CA ASP A 15 -8.07 9.67 3.50
C ASP A 15 -7.17 10.46 2.54
N GLU A 16 -5.93 10.75 2.96
CA GLU A 16 -5.00 11.63 2.23
C GLU A 16 -4.05 10.83 1.33
N VAL A 17 -3.63 9.65 1.77
CA VAL A 17 -2.68 8.80 1.04
C VAL A 17 -3.40 7.65 0.40
N LYS A 18 -3.24 7.52 -0.92
CA LYS A 18 -3.83 6.47 -1.75
C LYS A 18 -2.76 5.59 -2.39
N PHE A 19 -3.13 4.38 -2.75
CA PHE A 19 -2.35 3.43 -3.53
C PHE A 19 -2.82 3.43 -4.97
N ALA A 20 -1.87 3.57 -5.90
CA ALA A 20 -2.11 3.45 -7.33
C ALA A 20 -2.35 2.00 -7.73
N THR A 21 -2.92 1.80 -8.92
CA THR A 21 -3.27 0.46 -9.44
C THR A 21 -2.06 -0.44 -9.64
N ASP A 22 -0.89 0.12 -9.92
CA ASP A 22 0.37 -0.60 -10.07
C ASP A 22 0.99 -1.05 -8.73
N ALA A 23 0.47 -0.56 -7.59
CA ALA A 23 0.81 -1.07 -6.27
C ALA A 23 0.04 -2.36 -5.90
N ALA A 24 -1.05 -2.68 -6.60
CA ALA A 24 -1.91 -3.84 -6.30
C ALA A 24 -1.14 -5.18 -6.20
N PRO A 25 -0.19 -5.50 -7.10
CA PRO A 25 0.58 -6.75 -7.00
C PRO A 25 1.40 -6.84 -5.71
N TYR A 26 1.83 -5.72 -5.14
CA TYR A 26 2.53 -5.71 -3.84
C TYR A 26 1.55 -5.96 -2.70
N ILE A 27 0.40 -5.27 -2.73
CA ILE A 27 -0.64 -5.37 -1.70
C ILE A 27 -1.17 -6.79 -1.59
N GLU A 28 -1.43 -7.43 -2.73
CA GLU A 28 -1.95 -8.80 -2.83
C GLU A 28 -0.97 -9.84 -2.26
N ARG A 29 0.34 -9.62 -2.44
CA ARG A 29 1.39 -10.50 -1.92
C ARG A 29 1.53 -10.43 -0.41
N ILE A 30 1.04 -9.37 0.23
CA ILE A 30 1.06 -9.27 1.69
C ILE A 30 -0.05 -10.17 2.27
N PRO A 31 0.30 -11.11 3.17
CA PRO A 31 -0.71 -11.94 3.82
C PRO A 31 -1.74 -11.10 4.58
N GLY A 32 -3.02 -11.44 4.47
CA GLY A 32 -4.12 -10.61 4.98
C GLY A 32 -3.98 -10.23 6.47
N PHE A 33 -3.48 -11.14 7.32
CA PHE A 33 -3.31 -10.90 8.76
C PHE A 33 -2.25 -9.85 9.11
N VAL A 34 -1.31 -9.55 8.20
CA VAL A 34 -0.30 -8.47 8.36
C VAL A 34 -0.51 -7.29 7.41
N ARG A 35 -1.41 -7.41 6.43
CA ARG A 35 -1.64 -6.41 5.38
C ARG A 35 -1.94 -5.03 5.94
N GLY A 36 -2.89 -4.91 6.87
CA GLY A 36 -3.23 -3.62 7.48
C GLY A 36 -2.04 -2.94 8.18
N VAL A 37 -1.18 -3.71 8.85
CA VAL A 37 0.01 -3.17 9.53
C VAL A 37 1.07 -2.72 8.53
N ALA A 38 1.34 -3.54 7.50
CA ALA A 38 2.29 -3.21 6.45
C ALA A 38 1.88 -1.94 5.68
N LEU A 39 0.62 -1.85 5.27
CA LEU A 39 0.11 -0.68 4.52
C LEU A 39 0.15 0.60 5.35
N LYS A 40 -0.21 0.54 6.64
CA LYS A 40 -0.08 1.70 7.55
C LYS A 40 1.36 2.19 7.68
N SER A 41 2.33 1.27 7.71
CA SER A 41 3.75 1.66 7.72
C SER A 41 4.15 2.35 6.41
N MET A 42 3.65 1.89 5.27
CA MET A 42 3.92 2.52 3.96
C MET A 42 3.27 3.91 3.87
N ILE A 43 2.04 4.06 4.36
CA ILE A 43 1.35 5.35 4.45
C ILE A 43 2.15 6.34 5.31
N ALA A 44 2.64 5.90 6.48
CA ALA A 44 3.46 6.75 7.34
C ALA A 44 4.73 7.24 6.62
N LYS A 45 5.45 6.34 5.94
CA LYS A 45 6.62 6.71 5.10
C LYS A 45 6.25 7.66 3.96
N ALA A 46 5.09 7.46 3.34
CA ALA A 46 4.63 8.33 2.27
C ALA A 46 4.36 9.75 2.79
N LYS A 47 3.70 9.89 3.94
CA LYS A 47 3.49 11.18 4.61
C LYS A 47 4.80 11.86 4.99
N GLU A 48 5.77 11.11 5.52
CA GLU A 48 7.12 11.63 5.82
C GLU A 48 7.84 12.16 4.56
N LYS A 49 7.64 11.51 3.41
CA LYS A 49 8.20 11.92 2.11
C LYS A 49 7.35 12.97 1.38
N GLY A 50 6.19 13.38 1.92
CA GLY A 50 5.25 14.28 1.26
C GLY A 50 4.54 13.67 0.04
N VAL A 51 4.48 12.34 -0.03
CA VAL A 51 3.85 11.57 -1.11
C VAL A 51 2.42 11.22 -0.71
N THR A 52 1.46 11.51 -1.58
CA THR A 52 0.04 11.21 -1.38
C THR A 52 -0.47 10.06 -2.26
N LEU A 53 0.33 9.62 -3.23
CA LEU A 53 0.02 8.49 -4.11
C LEU A 53 1.19 7.50 -4.11
N ILE A 54 0.97 6.34 -3.50
CA ILE A 54 1.93 5.24 -3.41
C ILE A 54 1.79 4.38 -4.67
N ASP A 55 2.83 4.38 -5.50
CA ASP A 55 2.93 3.56 -6.72
C ASP A 55 3.73 2.27 -6.48
N GLY A 56 3.84 1.43 -7.51
CA GLY A 56 4.60 0.18 -7.43
C GLY A 56 6.08 0.40 -7.14
N ALA A 57 6.66 1.52 -7.60
CA ALA A 57 8.07 1.85 -7.36
C ALA A 57 8.32 2.23 -5.90
N PHE A 58 7.44 3.02 -5.30
CA PHE A 58 7.46 3.36 -3.88
C PHE A 58 7.30 2.11 -3.02
N MET A 59 6.39 1.21 -3.42
CA MET A 59 6.22 -0.08 -2.74
C MET A 59 7.51 -0.91 -2.75
N ASP A 60 8.19 -1.00 -3.90
CA ASP A 60 9.45 -1.73 -4.04
C ASP A 60 10.61 -1.10 -3.26
N GLU A 61 10.75 0.23 -3.33
CA GLU A 61 11.82 0.96 -2.64
C GLU A 61 11.71 0.83 -1.11
N ASN A 62 10.49 0.76 -0.60
CA ASN A 62 10.22 0.80 0.84
C ASN A 62 9.82 -0.57 1.42
N ASN A 63 9.90 -1.64 0.62
CA ASN A 63 9.62 -3.02 1.02
C ASN A 63 10.67 -3.54 2.01
N PRO A 64 10.30 -3.84 3.27
CA PRO A 64 11.25 -4.34 4.27
C PRO A 64 11.70 -5.79 4.01
N MET A 65 11.09 -6.50 3.05
CA MET A 65 11.44 -7.87 2.69
C MET A 65 12.34 -7.95 1.45
N LYS A 66 12.89 -6.82 0.98
CA LYS A 66 13.90 -6.78 -0.07
C LYS A 66 15.31 -7.02 0.49
#